data_AF-A0A409YDF5-F1
#
_entry.id   AF-A0A409YDF5-F1
#
_cell.length_a   1.000
_cell.length_b   1.000
_cell.length_c   1.000
_cell.angle_alpha   90.00
_cell.angle_beta   90.00
_cell.angle_gamma   90.00
#
_symmetry.space_group_name_H-M   'P 1'
#
loop_
_entity.id
_entity.type
_entity.pdbx_description
1 polymer ?
#
loop_
_entity_poly.entity_id
_entity_poly.type
_entity_poly.pdbx_seq_one_letter_code
_entity_poly.pdbx_strand_id
1 'polypeptide(L)'
;ARDLIIEGAHAQLVLQNLHLQKANQALNKQENKKKNDRALLFAGRAQVLTSQEFRAKVAEQNAAREAAAAEKAKKADARLAKKNAMVLIEEEWARIKHDHEQAVKAWEIECQKLKDENVPKRSWPPKPRRARKPKLPTSFDVGEDDDDDVEDDD
;
A
#
# COMPACT_ATOMS: atom_id res chain seq x y z
N ALA A 1 41.43 -8.46 12.72
CA ALA A 1 41.02 -9.58 11.83
C ALA A 1 39.49 -9.71 11.77
N ARG A 2 38.78 -9.88 12.90
CA ARG A 2 37.31 -9.91 12.92
C ARG A 2 36.66 -8.64 12.37
N ASP A 3 37.15 -7.46 12.75
CA ASP A 3 36.55 -6.19 12.32
C ASP A 3 36.69 -5.96 10.80
N LEU A 4 37.82 -6.35 10.22
CA LEU A 4 38.03 -6.30 8.76
C LEU A 4 37.10 -7.26 7.99
N ILE A 5 36.75 -8.41 8.60
CA ILE A 5 35.79 -9.35 8.01
C ILE A 5 34.38 -8.78 8.06
N ILE A 6 34.01 -8.14 9.18
CA ILE A 6 32.71 -7.47 9.35
C ILE A 6 32.58 -6.29 8.39
N GLU A 7 33.61 -5.47 8.28
CA GLU A 7 33.67 -4.33 7.37
C GLU A 7 33.59 -4.77 5.90
N GLY A 8 34.31 -5.83 5.53
CA GLY A 8 34.21 -6.44 4.19
C GLY A 8 32.81 -6.96 3.87
N ALA A 9 32.15 -7.62 4.83
CA ALA A 9 30.78 -8.10 4.66
C ALA A 9 29.78 -6.94 4.50
N HIS A 10 29.93 -5.86 5.28
CA HIS A 10 29.10 -4.66 5.15
C HIS A 10 29.32 -3.97 3.81
N ALA A 11 30.57 -3.82 3.35
CA ALA A 11 30.88 -3.23 2.05
C ALA A 11 30.26 -4.05 0.91
N GLN A 12 30.31 -5.38 1.00
CA GLN A 12 29.68 -6.27 0.03
C GLN A 12 28.15 -6.13 0.02
N LEU A 13 27.52 -6.01 1.20
CA LEU A 13 26.07 -5.80 1.30
C LEU A 13 25.64 -4.47 0.68
N VAL A 14 26.39 -3.38 0.90
CA VAL A 14 26.13 -2.09 0.27
C VAL A 14 26.25 -2.17 -1.25
N LEU A 15 27.30 -2.83 -1.77
CA LEU A 15 27.47 -3.01 -3.21
C LEU A 15 26.33 -3.84 -3.83
N GLN A 16 25.88 -4.90 -3.16
CA GLN A 16 24.75 -5.70 -3.61
C GLN A 16 23.46 -4.87 -3.63
N ASN A 17 23.19 -4.09 -2.59
CA ASN A 17 22.02 -3.22 -2.54
C ASN A 17 22.03 -2.18 -3.66
N LEU A 18 23.16 -1.54 -3.94
CA LEU A 18 23.31 -0.60 -5.05
C LEU A 18 23.09 -1.28 -6.41
N HIS A 19 23.59 -2.51 -6.58
CA HIS A 19 23.36 -3.28 -7.79
C HIS A 19 21.88 -3.60 -7.99
N LEU A 20 21.20 -4.04 -6.91
CA LEU A 20 19.77 -4.33 -6.92
C LEU A 20 18.95 -3.07 -7.26
N GLN A 21 19.26 -1.92 -6.67
CA GLN A 21 18.60 -0.66 -7.00
C GLN A 21 18.75 -0.31 -8.48
N LYS A 22 19.95 -0.43 -9.04
CA LYS A 22 20.21 -0.17 -10.46
C LYS A 22 19.46 -1.14 -11.38
N ALA A 23 19.42 -2.43 -11.01
CA ALA A 23 18.67 -3.43 -11.74
C ALA A 23 17.16 -3.14 -11.73
N ASN A 24 16.61 -2.80 -10.55
CA ASN A 24 15.21 -2.44 -10.38
C ASN A 24 14.84 -1.18 -11.19
N GLN A 25 15.69 -0.16 -11.18
CA GLN A 25 15.49 1.05 -12.00
C GLN A 25 15.49 0.73 -13.50
N ALA A 26 16.42 -0.11 -13.96
CA ALA A 26 16.49 -0.50 -15.37
C ALA A 26 15.26 -1.31 -15.80
N LEU A 27 14.80 -2.22 -14.94
CA LEU A 27 13.60 -3.03 -15.15
C LEU A 27 12.35 -2.16 -15.18
N ASN A 28 12.15 -1.30 -14.18
CA ASN A 28 11.06 -0.34 -14.11
C ASN A 28 11.01 0.54 -15.38
N LYS A 29 12.16 1.07 -15.83
CA LYS A 29 12.23 1.86 -17.07
C LYS A 29 11.82 1.08 -18.33
N GLN A 30 12.04 -0.23 -18.37
CA GLN A 30 11.63 -1.08 -19.49
C GLN A 30 10.14 -1.42 -19.42
N GLU A 31 9.64 -1.77 -18.24
CA GLU A 31 8.25 -2.16 -18.01
C GLU A 31 7.29 -0.96 -18.14
N ASN A 32 7.65 0.16 -17.55
CA ASN A 32 6.86 1.39 -17.54
C ASN A 32 7.20 2.35 -18.70
N LYS A 33 7.81 1.83 -19.76
CA LYS A 33 8.05 2.61 -20.97
C LYS A 33 6.72 3.05 -21.57
N LYS A 34 6.48 4.36 -21.60
CA LYS A 34 5.28 4.96 -22.22
C LYS A 34 5.11 4.40 -23.63
N LYS A 35 3.98 3.72 -23.88
CA LYS A 35 3.60 3.30 -25.23
C LYS A 35 3.40 4.56 -26.07
N ASN A 36 4.01 4.59 -27.26
CA ASN A 36 3.86 5.74 -28.15
C ASN A 36 2.48 5.67 -28.81
N ASP A 37 1.49 6.10 -28.05
CA ASP A 37 0.09 5.99 -28.41
C ASP A 37 -0.25 6.84 -29.64
N ARG A 38 0.59 7.79 -30.04
CA ARG A 38 0.34 8.67 -31.19
C ARG A 38 0.86 8.11 -32.51
N ALA A 39 1.73 7.09 -32.49
CA ALA A 39 2.45 6.59 -33.68
C ALA A 39 2.05 5.16 -34.11
N LEU A 40 1.00 4.58 -33.54
CA LEU A 40 0.58 3.18 -33.70
C LEU A 40 0.03 2.79 -35.09
N LEU A 41 -0.19 3.76 -35.99
CA LEU A 41 -0.57 3.43 -37.37
C LEU A 41 0.49 2.56 -38.06
N PHE A 42 1.73 2.59 -37.55
CA PHE A 42 2.89 1.91 -38.12
C PHE A 42 3.65 1.13 -37.04
N ALA A 43 3.73 -0.19 -37.19
CA ALA A 43 4.53 -1.07 -36.33
C ALA A 43 6.05 -0.94 -36.61
N GLY A 44 6.57 0.29 -36.58
CA GLY A 44 7.96 0.61 -36.89
C GLY A 44 8.37 0.43 -38.35
N ARG A 45 7.42 0.15 -39.25
CA ARG A 45 7.62 0.08 -40.72
C ARG A 45 6.54 0.90 -41.41
N ALA A 46 6.90 1.55 -42.52
CA ALA A 46 5.92 2.21 -43.37
C ALA A 46 4.92 1.16 -43.88
N GLN A 47 3.63 1.34 -43.58
CA GLN A 47 2.54 0.51 -44.07
C GLN A 47 1.67 1.35 -45.00
N VAL A 48 1.37 0.84 -46.19
CA VAL A 48 0.33 1.43 -47.04
C VAL A 48 -0.97 0.78 -46.62
N LEU A 49 -1.87 1.56 -46.03
CA LEU A 49 -3.19 1.10 -45.60
C LEU A 49 -4.24 1.61 -46.58
N THR A 50 -5.19 0.75 -46.93
CA THR A 50 -6.40 1.19 -47.62
C THR A 50 -7.27 2.03 -46.67
N SER A 51 -8.20 2.80 -47.23
CA SER A 51 -9.06 3.71 -46.46
C SER A 51 -9.90 2.98 -45.39
N GLN A 52 -10.31 1.74 -45.65
CA GLN A 52 -11.08 0.92 -44.71
C GLN A 52 -10.20 0.39 -43.56
N GLU A 53 -9.00 -0.13 -43.87
CA GLU A 53 -8.05 -0.63 -42.88
C GLU A 53 -7.57 0.48 -41.93
N PHE A 54 -7.36 1.68 -42.46
CA PHE A 54 -7.02 2.85 -41.65
C PHE A 54 -8.12 3.16 -40.62
N ARG A 55 -9.38 3.22 -41.07
CA ARG A 55 -10.52 3.50 -40.19
C ARG A 55 -10.69 2.42 -39.12
N ALA A 56 -10.51 1.15 -39.48
CA ALA A 56 -10.57 0.03 -38.54
C ALA A 56 -9.50 0.15 -37.45
N LYS A 57 -8.24 0.42 -37.82
CA LYS A 57 -7.15 0.61 -36.85
C LYS A 57 -7.37 1.80 -35.91
N VAL A 58 -7.91 2.91 -36.43
CA VAL A 58 -8.25 4.08 -35.60
C VAL A 58 -9.34 3.73 -34.59
N ALA A 59 -10.37 2.98 -35.00
CA ALA A 59 -11.44 2.54 -34.11
C ALA A 59 -10.92 1.60 -33.02
N GLU A 60 -10.07 0.63 -33.38
CA GLU A 60 -9.42 -0.28 -32.43
C GLU A 60 -8.58 0.47 -31.40
N GLN A 61 -7.78 1.45 -31.86
CA GLN A 61 -6.96 2.26 -30.98
C GLN A 61 -7.79 3.09 -30.00
N ASN A 62 -8.88 3.71 -30.48
CA ASN A 62 -9.77 4.48 -29.61
C ASN A 62 -10.44 3.57 -28.57
N ALA A 63 -10.94 2.40 -28.98
CA ALA A 63 -11.53 1.42 -28.07
C ALA A 63 -10.52 0.94 -27.01
N ALA A 64 -9.26 0.68 -27.41
CA ALA A 64 -8.21 0.29 -26.47
C ALA A 64 -7.89 1.41 -25.45
N ARG A 65 -7.87 2.67 -25.88
CA ARG A 65 -7.69 3.82 -24.99
C ARG A 65 -8.84 3.99 -24.01
N GLU A 66 -10.08 3.87 -24.50
CA GLU A 66 -11.27 3.96 -23.66
C GLU A 66 -11.30 2.83 -22.63
N ALA A 67 -10.98 1.59 -23.03
CA ALA A 67 -10.87 0.47 -22.11
C ALA A 67 -9.78 0.68 -21.05
N ALA A 68 -8.59 1.15 -21.46
CA ALA A 68 -7.51 1.46 -20.54
C ALA A 68 -7.87 2.59 -19.55
N ALA A 69 -8.55 3.64 -20.03
CA ALA A 69 -9.03 4.72 -19.17
C ALA A 69 -10.10 4.23 -18.17
N ALA A 70 -11.03 3.39 -18.62
CA ALA A 70 -12.05 2.79 -17.76
C ALA A 70 -11.44 1.89 -16.68
N GLU A 71 -10.44 1.07 -17.03
CA GLU A 71 -9.71 0.25 -16.06
C GLU A 71 -8.94 1.10 -15.04
N LYS A 72 -8.28 2.19 -15.49
CA LYS A 72 -7.64 3.14 -14.59
C LYS A 72 -8.63 3.78 -13.61
N ALA A 73 -9.80 4.19 -14.10
CA ALA A 73 -10.85 4.75 -13.25
C ALA A 73 -11.34 3.74 -12.20
N LYS A 74 -11.62 2.49 -12.59
CA LYS A 74 -11.99 1.42 -11.64
C LYS A 74 -10.93 1.17 -10.58
N LYS A 75 -9.65 1.16 -10.97
CA LYS A 75 -8.54 1.01 -10.02
C LYS A 75 -8.46 2.20 -9.05
N ALA A 76 -8.65 3.43 -9.54
CA ALA A 76 -8.67 4.62 -8.71
C ALA A 76 -9.82 4.60 -7.70
N ASP A 77 -11.03 4.22 -8.12
CA ASP A 77 -12.20 4.08 -7.25
C ASP A 77 -11.97 3.00 -6.18
N ALA A 78 -11.38 1.86 -6.56
CA ALA A 78 -11.02 0.80 -5.61
C ALA A 78 -9.98 1.27 -4.59
N ARG A 79 -8.95 2.03 -5.01
CA ARG A 79 -7.96 2.63 -4.11
C ARG A 79 -8.61 3.62 -3.15
N LEU A 80 -9.53 4.47 -3.62
CA LEU A 80 -10.26 5.41 -2.79
C LEU A 80 -11.15 4.69 -1.76
N ALA A 81 -11.88 3.66 -2.18
CA ALA A 81 -12.70 2.85 -1.30
C ALA A 81 -11.87 2.17 -0.19
N LYS A 82 -10.68 1.64 -0.54
CA LYS A 82 -9.75 1.06 0.43
C LYS A 82 -9.24 2.11 1.45
N LYS A 83 -8.86 3.30 0.98
CA LYS A 83 -8.44 4.42 1.87
C LYS A 83 -9.57 4.80 2.83
N ASN A 84 -10.79 4.96 2.33
CA ASN A 84 -11.94 5.30 3.17
C ASN A 84 -12.23 4.21 4.22
N ALA A 85 -12.15 2.93 3.85
CA ALA A 85 -12.32 1.82 4.78
C ALA A 85 -11.22 1.81 5.88
N MET A 86 -9.97 2.14 5.52
CA MET A 86 -8.88 2.27 6.50
C MET A 86 -9.14 3.40 7.49
N VAL A 87 -9.59 4.57 7.03
CA VAL A 87 -9.90 5.72 7.89
C VAL A 87 -10.98 5.35 8.92
N LEU A 88 -12.07 4.71 8.49
CA LEU A 88 -13.15 4.28 9.40
C LEU A 88 -12.63 3.31 10.47
N ILE A 89 -11.78 2.36 10.10
CA ILE A 89 -11.17 1.42 11.04
C ILE A 89 -10.23 2.13 12.03
N GLU A 90 -9.51 3.15 11.59
CA GLU A 90 -8.64 3.93 12.45
C GLU A 90 -9.42 4.77 13.45
N GLU A 91 -10.54 5.36 13.03
CA GLU A 91 -11.46 6.08 13.92
C GLU A 91 -12.06 5.15 14.97
N GLU A 92 -12.56 3.98 14.56
CA GLU A 92 -13.07 2.97 15.50
C GLU A 92 -11.97 2.50 16.45
N TRP A 93 -10.75 2.30 15.96
CA TRP A 93 -9.61 1.93 16.78
C TRP A 93 -9.22 3.02 17.78
N ALA A 94 -9.32 4.29 17.39
CA ALA A 94 -9.10 5.41 18.30
C ALA A 94 -10.11 5.42 19.45
N ARG A 95 -11.40 5.17 19.15
CA ARG A 95 -12.45 5.02 20.18
C ARG A 95 -12.16 3.86 21.12
N ILE A 96 -11.85 2.68 20.58
CA ILE A 96 -11.53 1.49 21.40
C ILE A 96 -10.33 1.75 22.32
N LYS A 97 -9.30 2.45 21.84
CA LYS A 97 -8.16 2.83 22.69
C LYS A 97 -8.57 3.78 23.81
N HIS A 98 -9.33 4.81 23.47
CA HIS A 98 -9.80 5.80 24.43
C HIS A 98 -10.66 5.16 25.53
N ASP A 99 -11.63 4.32 25.16
CA ASP A 99 -12.51 3.65 26.13
C ASP A 99 -11.71 2.69 27.03
N HIS A 100 -10.71 2.01 26.47
CA HIS A 100 -9.81 1.17 27.25
C HIS A 100 -8.97 1.99 28.24
N GLU A 101 -8.46 3.15 27.85
CA GLU A 101 -7.73 4.05 28.74
C GLU A 101 -8.61 4.52 29.90
N GLN A 102 -9.87 4.86 29.63
CA GLN A 102 -10.84 5.21 30.68
C GLN A 102 -11.12 4.03 31.62
N ALA A 103 -11.32 2.83 31.07
CA ALA A 103 -11.53 1.62 31.86
C ALA A 103 -10.32 1.27 32.74
N VAL A 104 -9.09 1.45 32.22
CA VAL A 104 -7.86 1.23 33.00
C VAL A 104 -7.73 2.26 34.11
N LYS A 105 -8.01 3.55 33.85
CA LYS A 105 -8.00 4.59 34.90
C LYS A 105 -9.01 4.30 36.00
N ALA A 106 -10.23 3.89 35.65
CA ALA A 106 -11.26 3.53 36.63
C ALA A 106 -10.82 2.31 37.47
N TRP A 107 -10.25 1.29 36.83
CA TRP A 107 -9.69 0.12 37.48
C TRP A 107 -8.51 0.47 38.42
N GLU A 108 -7.60 1.37 38.01
CA GLU A 108 -6.50 1.83 38.85
C GLU A 108 -7.01 2.56 40.11
N ILE A 109 -8.05 3.39 39.98
CA ILE A 109 -8.70 4.06 41.11
C ILE A 109 -9.32 3.02 42.07
N GLU A 110 -10.02 2.01 41.55
CA GLU A 110 -10.62 0.95 42.36
C GLU A 110 -9.56 0.10 43.07
N CYS A 111 -8.50 -0.29 42.36
CA CYS A 111 -7.36 -1.00 42.97
C CYS A 111 -6.65 -0.18 44.04
N GLN A 112 -6.54 1.15 43.85
CA GLN A 112 -5.96 2.03 44.86
C GLN A 112 -6.83 2.09 46.13
N LYS A 113 -8.16 2.18 45.99
CA LYS A 113 -9.09 2.11 47.14
C LYS A 113 -8.96 0.78 47.90
N LEU A 114 -8.95 -0.35 47.18
CA LEU A 114 -8.78 -1.68 47.79
C LEU A 114 -7.42 -1.85 48.48
N LYS A 115 -6.38 -1.18 47.96
CA LYS A 115 -5.06 -1.13 48.60
C LYS A 115 -5.10 -0.35 49.91
N ASP A 116 -5.77 0.79 49.93
CA ASP A 116 -5.92 1.63 51.12
C ASP A 116 -6.77 0.92 52.20
N GLU A 117 -7.73 0.10 51.78
CA GLU A 117 -8.54 -0.79 52.64
C GLU A 117 -7.81 -2.07 53.08
N ASN A 118 -6.52 -2.26 52.71
CA ASN A 118 -5.73 -3.46 52.99
C ASN A 118 -6.35 -4.78 52.48
N VAL A 119 -7.16 -4.72 51.43
CA VAL A 119 -7.74 -5.91 50.80
C VAL A 119 -6.64 -6.71 50.09
N PRO A 120 -6.54 -8.04 50.31
CA PRO A 120 -5.55 -8.87 49.64
C PRO A 120 -5.62 -8.76 48.11
N LYS A 121 -4.46 -8.65 47.44
CA LYS A 121 -4.38 -8.52 45.97
C LYS A 121 -5.10 -9.63 45.18
N ARG A 122 -5.30 -10.80 45.79
CA ARG A 122 -5.99 -11.93 45.17
C ARG A 122 -7.48 -11.65 44.92
N SER A 123 -8.10 -10.77 45.68
CA SER A 123 -9.51 -10.37 45.52
C SER A 123 -9.67 -9.07 44.72
N TRP A 124 -8.61 -8.53 44.13
CA TRP A 124 -8.70 -7.34 43.30
C TRP A 124 -9.33 -7.69 41.95
N PRO A 125 -10.09 -6.75 41.33
CA PRO A 125 -10.63 -6.96 40.00
C PRO A 125 -9.51 -7.18 38.98
N PRO A 126 -9.71 -8.03 37.96
CA PRO A 126 -8.72 -8.25 36.92
C PRO A 126 -8.56 -7.00 36.05
N LYS A 127 -7.35 -6.75 35.56
CA LYS A 127 -7.08 -5.61 34.67
C LYS A 127 -7.95 -5.70 33.40
N PRO A 128 -8.62 -4.60 32.99
CA PRO A 128 -9.37 -4.55 31.74
C PRO A 128 -8.50 -4.98 30.55
N ARG A 129 -9.08 -5.73 29.61
CA ARG A 129 -8.42 -6.12 28.36
C ARG A 129 -8.91 -5.23 27.23
N ARG A 130 -7.98 -4.69 26.44
CA ARG A 130 -8.33 -3.94 25.22
C ARG A 130 -8.85 -4.90 24.16
N ALA A 131 -9.92 -4.54 23.47
CA ALA A 131 -10.36 -5.26 22.28
C ALA A 131 -9.30 -5.18 21.17
N ARG A 132 -9.35 -6.11 20.21
CA ARG A 132 -8.41 -6.12 19.07
C ARG A 132 -8.81 -5.04 18.06
N LYS A 133 -7.83 -4.55 17.28
CA LYS A 133 -8.11 -3.63 16.18
C LYS A 133 -9.06 -4.30 15.18
N PRO A 134 -10.12 -3.61 14.71
CA PRO A 134 -10.95 -4.11 13.62
C PRO A 134 -10.09 -4.39 12.39
N LYS A 135 -10.43 -5.44 11.64
CA LYS A 135 -9.72 -5.81 10.41
C LYS A 135 -10.48 -5.28 9.21
N LEU A 136 -9.75 -4.93 8.15
CA LEU A 136 -10.36 -4.68 6.86
C LEU A 136 -11.10 -5.94 6.36
N PRO A 137 -12.25 -5.78 5.71
CA PRO A 137 -12.89 -6.88 4.99
C PRO A 137 -11.92 -7.49 3.97
N THR A 138 -11.91 -8.81 3.86
CA THR A 138 -11.05 -9.56 2.92
C THR A 138 -11.27 -9.20 1.45
N SER A 139 -12.36 -8.49 1.11
CA SER A 139 -12.63 -7.98 -0.24
C SER A 139 -11.65 -6.88 -0.69
N PHE A 140 -10.89 -6.26 0.21
CA PHE A 140 -9.88 -5.24 -0.11
C PHE A 140 -8.45 -5.77 -0.11
N ASP A 141 -8.28 -7.08 0.12
CA ASP A 141 -7.00 -7.81 0.11
C ASP A 141 -6.61 -8.22 -1.33
N VAL A 142 -6.84 -7.34 -2.28
CA VAL A 142 -6.31 -7.48 -3.64
C VAL A 142 -4.97 -6.77 -3.62
N GLY A 143 -3.90 -7.57 -3.62
CA GLY A 143 -2.47 -7.24 -3.77
C GLY A 143 -2.06 -5.77 -3.63
N GLU A 144 -1.17 -5.51 -2.67
CA GLU A 144 -0.18 -4.43 -2.80
C GLU A 144 0.63 -4.63 -4.09
N ASP A 145 0.06 -4.26 -5.24
CA ASP A 145 0.88 -3.63 -6.27
C ASP A 145 1.08 -2.20 -5.77
N ASP A 146 2.16 -2.04 -5.01
CA ASP A 146 2.89 -0.79 -4.82
C ASP A 146 3.37 -0.30 -6.20
N ASP A 147 2.42 0.08 -7.05
CA ASP A 147 2.67 1.05 -8.10
C ASP A 147 2.68 2.40 -7.38
N ASP A 148 3.80 2.68 -6.71
CA ASP A 148 4.29 4.01 -6.43
C ASP A 148 4.44 4.71 -7.79
N ASP A 149 3.30 5.22 -8.29
CA ASP A 149 3.24 6.28 -9.29
C ASP A 149 3.82 7.52 -8.57
N VAL A 150 5.15 7.55 -8.46
CA VAL A 150 5.89 8.76 -8.12
C VAL A 150 5.58 9.71 -9.27
N GLU A 151 4.65 10.62 -9.02
CA GLU A 151 4.47 11.83 -9.80
C GLU A 151 5.81 12.59 -9.73
N ASP A 152 6.70 12.31 -10.68
CA ASP A 152 7.81 13.21 -11.02
C ASP A 152 7.16 14.47 -11.59
N ASP A 153 7.01 15.49 -10.74
CA ASP A 153 6.85 16.89 -11.12
C ASP A 153 8.06 17.32 -11.98
N ASP A 154 7.79 18.03 -13.08
CA ASP A 154 8.74 18.52 -14.10
C ASP A 154 9.98 19.26 -13.56
#